data_AF-A0A7S0TWZ5-F1
#
_entry.id   AF-A0A7S0TWZ5-F1
#
_cell.length_a   1.000
_cell.length_b   1.000
_cell.length_c   1.000
_cell.angle_alpha   90.00
_cell.angle_beta   90.00
_cell.angle_gamma   90.00
#
_symmetry.space_group_name_H-M   'P 1'
#
loop_
_entity.id
_entity.type
_entity.pdbx_description
1 polymer ?
#
loop_
_entity_poly.entity_id
_entity_poly.type
_entity_poly.pdbx_seq_one_letter_code
_entity_poly.pdbx_strand_id
1 'polypeptide(L)'
;AASPGAAAADRDTPEIIPSYEKGGGLWLYLDGRLKRVEMSASQIVDASPFIGMDGFIYVGRKRSVLFAVDPLSGASSWVHGGTEAFDTHRHQQCHDCGGRDPLIISRSEYTLHARDARTGRQNWNVTIAEFVAHTGAGPDEE
;
A
#
# COMPACT_ATOMS: atom_id res chain seq x y z
N ALA A 1 11.54 -8.47 -43.40
CA ALA A 1 11.94 -7.96 -42.08
C ALA A 1 11.00 -8.60 -41.06
N ALA A 2 11.51 -9.57 -40.28
CA ALA A 2 10.75 -10.23 -39.24
C ALA A 2 10.92 -9.44 -37.94
N SER A 3 9.81 -8.98 -37.36
CA SER A 3 9.80 -8.41 -36.01
C SER A 3 10.10 -9.52 -35.00
N PRO A 4 11.04 -9.34 -34.05
CA PRO A 4 11.31 -10.34 -33.03
C PRO A 4 10.18 -10.33 -32.00
N GLY A 5 9.91 -11.53 -31.48
CA GLY A 5 8.69 -11.90 -30.80
C GLY A 5 8.33 -11.06 -29.58
N ALA A 6 7.03 -10.78 -29.46
CA ALA A 6 6.40 -10.66 -28.16
C ALA A 6 6.80 -11.91 -27.37
N ALA A 7 7.62 -11.71 -26.33
CA ALA A 7 7.98 -12.76 -25.39
C ALA A 7 6.68 -13.43 -24.97
N ALA A 8 6.54 -14.72 -25.28
CA ALA A 8 5.48 -15.54 -24.73
C ALA A 8 5.56 -15.33 -23.21
N ALA A 9 4.54 -14.68 -22.64
CA ALA A 9 4.44 -14.56 -21.19
C ALA A 9 4.63 -15.97 -20.63
N ASP A 10 5.66 -16.12 -19.80
CA ASP A 10 6.06 -17.39 -19.21
C ASP A 10 4.84 -17.96 -18.49
N ARG A 11 4.19 -18.96 -19.10
CA ARG A 11 2.87 -19.47 -18.66
C ARG A 11 2.93 -20.03 -17.23
N ASP A 12 4.14 -20.30 -16.74
CA ASP A 12 4.40 -20.82 -15.41
C ASP A 12 4.60 -19.73 -14.35
N THR A 13 4.60 -18.43 -14.72
CA THR A 13 4.72 -17.33 -13.76
C THR A 13 3.34 -16.83 -13.32
N PRO A 14 2.97 -16.96 -12.03
CA PRO A 14 1.70 -16.47 -11.55
C PRO A 14 1.69 -14.93 -11.55
N GLU A 15 0.62 -14.35 -12.08
CA GLU A 15 0.37 -12.91 -11.99
C GLU A 15 -0.27 -12.57 -10.65
N ILE A 16 0.25 -11.53 -9.98
CA ILE A 16 -0.26 -11.07 -8.69
C ILE A 16 -1.22 -9.90 -8.92
N ILE A 17 -2.46 -10.04 -8.45
CA ILE A 17 -3.50 -9.03 -8.59
C ILE A 17 -3.85 -8.50 -7.18
N PRO A 18 -3.61 -7.20 -6.90
CA PRO A 18 -3.98 -6.61 -5.63
C PRO A 18 -5.49 -6.41 -5.52
N SER A 19 -6.01 -6.49 -4.30
CA SER A 19 -7.43 -6.29 -3.96
C SER A 19 -7.57 -5.29 -2.81
N TYR A 20 -8.64 -4.50 -2.86
CA TYR A 20 -8.96 -3.45 -1.88
C TYR A 20 -9.67 -4.01 -0.64
N GLU A 21 -9.17 -5.11 -0.11
CA GLU A 21 -9.62 -5.69 1.17
C GLU A 21 -8.83 -5.09 2.33
N LYS A 22 -9.41 -5.11 3.55
CA LYS A 22 -8.74 -4.65 4.77
C LYS A 22 -7.35 -5.30 4.90
N GLY A 23 -6.31 -4.48 5.01
CA GLY A 23 -4.93 -4.97 5.07
C GLY A 23 -4.31 -5.38 3.73
N GLY A 24 -4.96 -5.10 2.60
CA GLY A 24 -4.45 -5.32 1.24
C GLY A 24 -4.54 -6.78 0.78
N GLY A 25 -5.68 -7.17 0.22
CA GLY A 25 -5.88 -8.53 -0.32
C GLY A 25 -5.00 -8.81 -1.55
N LEU A 26 -4.73 -10.08 -1.80
CA LEU A 26 -3.94 -10.54 -2.93
C LEU A 26 -4.60 -11.72 -3.61
N TRP A 27 -4.54 -11.73 -4.94
CA TRP A 27 -4.95 -12.83 -5.79
C TRP A 27 -3.81 -13.27 -6.68
N LEU A 28 -3.75 -14.56 -6.97
CA LEU A 28 -2.84 -15.16 -7.94
C LEU A 28 -3.65 -15.61 -9.14
N TYR A 29 -3.23 -15.18 -10.32
CA TYR A 29 -3.74 -15.65 -11.59
C TYR A 29 -2.69 -16.52 -12.27
N LEU A 30 -3.00 -17.80 -12.46
CA LEU A 30 -2.12 -18.78 -13.10
C LEU A 30 -2.97 -19.74 -13.93
N ASP A 31 -2.57 -20.03 -15.16
CA ASP A 31 -3.25 -20.98 -16.06
C ASP A 31 -4.76 -20.77 -16.20
N GLY A 32 -5.20 -19.51 -16.30
CA GLY A 32 -6.62 -19.18 -16.44
C GLY A 32 -7.44 -19.32 -15.16
N ARG A 33 -6.78 -19.54 -14.01
CA ARG A 33 -7.42 -19.72 -12.71
C ARG A 33 -7.00 -18.61 -11.76
N LEU A 34 -8.01 -18.00 -11.14
CA LEU A 34 -7.82 -17.03 -10.07
C LEU A 34 -7.89 -17.73 -8.71
N LYS A 35 -6.88 -17.55 -7.87
CA LYS A 35 -6.81 -18.09 -6.50
C LYS A 35 -6.55 -16.97 -5.51
N ARG A 36 -7.31 -16.91 -4.42
CA ARG A 36 -7.08 -15.96 -3.34
C ARG A 36 -5.85 -16.37 -2.52
N VAL A 37 -5.03 -15.39 -2.14
CA VAL A 37 -3.97 -15.58 -1.15
C VAL A 37 -4.59 -15.45 0.24
N GLU A 38 -4.32 -16.43 1.10
CA GLU A 38 -4.90 -16.46 2.46
C GLU A 38 -4.34 -15.35 3.36
N MET A 39 -3.10 -14.91 3.10
CA MET A 39 -2.46 -13.82 3.82
C MET A 39 -2.72 -12.48 3.12
N SER A 40 -3.08 -11.45 3.89
CA SER A 40 -3.11 -10.07 3.42
C SER A 40 -1.70 -9.49 3.31
N ALA A 41 -1.55 -8.40 2.56
CA ALA A 41 -0.30 -7.67 2.46
C ALA A 41 0.20 -7.18 3.82
N SER A 42 -0.70 -6.75 4.71
CA SER A 42 -0.33 -6.40 6.09
C SER A 42 0.26 -7.58 6.85
N GLN A 43 -0.33 -8.76 6.74
CA GLN A 43 0.19 -9.97 7.38
C GLN A 43 1.54 -10.40 6.80
N ILE A 44 1.72 -10.25 5.48
CA ILE A 44 3.02 -10.52 4.82
C ILE A 44 4.08 -9.53 5.30
N VAL A 45 3.73 -8.24 5.48
CA VAL A 45 4.64 -7.25 6.07
C VAL A 45 5.00 -7.62 7.51
N ASP A 46 4.02 -8.00 8.33
CA ASP A 46 4.24 -8.32 9.74
C ASP A 46 5.10 -9.58 9.93
N ALA A 47 4.99 -10.54 8.99
CA ALA A 47 5.80 -11.76 8.97
C ALA A 47 7.17 -11.58 8.27
N SER A 48 7.42 -10.42 7.66
CA SER A 48 8.65 -10.17 6.90
C SER A 48 9.85 -9.85 7.80
N PRO A 49 11.07 -10.29 7.43
CA PRO A 49 11.39 -11.10 6.25
C PRO A 49 11.18 -12.60 6.50
N PHE A 50 10.71 -13.33 5.47
CA PHE A 50 10.62 -14.80 5.53
C PHE A 50 10.94 -15.46 4.19
N ILE A 51 11.30 -16.74 4.22
CA ILE A 51 11.52 -17.58 3.04
C ILE A 51 10.30 -18.49 2.87
N GLY A 52 9.63 -18.41 1.72
CA GLY A 52 8.51 -19.29 1.39
C GLY A 52 8.97 -20.69 0.98
N MET A 53 8.07 -21.66 1.05
CA MET A 53 8.32 -23.03 0.57
C MET A 53 8.59 -23.10 -0.95
N ASP A 54 8.22 -22.04 -1.66
CA ASP A 54 8.50 -21.80 -3.08
C ASP A 54 9.96 -21.36 -3.33
N GLY A 55 10.75 -21.13 -2.29
CA GLY A 55 12.13 -20.68 -2.39
C GLY A 55 12.29 -19.18 -2.64
N PHE A 56 11.24 -18.38 -2.41
CA PHE A 56 11.31 -16.91 -2.51
C PHE A 56 11.52 -16.27 -1.14
N ILE A 57 12.35 -15.23 -1.08
CA ILE A 57 12.50 -14.34 0.07
C ILE A 57 11.46 -13.23 -0.07
N TYR A 58 10.51 -13.19 0.85
CA TYR A 58 9.47 -12.17 0.94
C TYR A 58 9.96 -11.05 1.85
N VAL A 59 9.95 -9.81 1.33
CA VAL A 59 10.28 -8.60 2.08
C VAL A 59 9.13 -7.61 1.92
N GLY A 60 8.47 -7.34 3.03
CA GLY A 60 7.37 -6.40 3.11
C GLY A 60 7.77 -5.11 3.81
N ARG A 61 7.16 -4.01 3.40
CA ARG A 61 7.25 -2.71 4.06
C ARG A 61 5.87 -2.08 4.14
N LYS A 62 5.53 -1.55 5.31
CA LYS A 62 4.38 -0.67 5.50
C LYS A 62 4.86 0.78 5.65
N ARG A 63 4.15 1.71 5.01
CA ARG A 63 4.24 3.15 5.27
C ARG A 63 2.83 3.69 5.48
N SER A 64 2.66 4.61 6.41
CA SER A 64 1.38 5.24 6.65
C SER A 64 1.52 6.75 6.60
N VAL A 65 0.59 7.41 5.92
CA VAL A 65 0.50 8.87 5.81
C VAL A 65 -0.87 9.31 6.30
N LEU A 66 -0.92 10.37 7.10
CA LEU A 66 -2.15 11.02 7.53
C LEU A 66 -2.33 12.33 6.79
N PHE A 67 -3.56 12.62 6.37
CA PHE A 67 -3.98 13.85 5.73
C PHE A 67 -5.10 14.46 6.58
N ALA A 68 -4.94 15.69 7.02
CA ALA A 68 -6.06 16.49 7.51
C ALA A 68 -6.60 17.33 6.36
N VAL A 69 -7.89 17.20 6.11
CA VAL A 69 -8.58 17.87 5.00
C VAL A 69 -9.78 18.63 5.55
N ASP A 70 -9.98 19.86 5.10
CA ASP A 70 -11.24 20.57 5.32
C ASP A 70 -12.36 19.90 4.51
N PRO A 71 -13.41 19.36 5.17
CA PRO A 71 -14.47 18.63 4.47
C PRO A 71 -15.29 19.48 3.50
N LEU A 72 -15.29 20.82 3.60
CA LEU A 72 -16.05 21.70 2.70
C LEU A 72 -15.24 22.17 1.50
N SER A 73 -14.00 22.62 1.73
CA SER A 73 -13.15 23.14 0.64
C SER A 73 -12.31 22.06 -0.03
N GLY A 74 -12.10 20.91 0.63
CA GLY A 74 -11.16 19.88 0.19
C GLY A 74 -9.69 20.27 0.34
N ALA A 75 -9.38 21.41 0.96
CA ALA A 75 -8.01 21.86 1.17
C ALA A 75 -7.30 21.01 2.22
N SER A 76 -6.06 20.61 1.94
CA SER A 76 -5.22 19.88 2.90
C SER A 76 -4.64 20.84 3.95
N SER A 77 -5.00 20.65 5.21
CA SER A 77 -4.50 21.44 6.34
C SER A 77 -3.11 21.01 6.77
N TRP A 78 -2.87 19.70 6.87
CA TRP A 78 -1.55 19.14 7.17
C TRP A 78 -1.42 17.69 6.66
N VAL A 79 -0.18 17.26 6.48
CA VAL A 79 0.18 15.88 6.13
C VAL A 79 1.26 15.37 7.09
N HIS A 80 1.14 14.13 7.57
CA HIS A 80 2.10 13.53 8.50
C HIS A 80 2.53 12.13 8.04
N GLY A 81 3.82 11.79 8.16
CA GLY A 81 4.33 10.42 7.93
C GLY A 81 4.81 10.07 6.50
N GLY A 82 4.82 11.01 5.56
CA GLY A 82 5.36 10.82 4.20
C GLY A 82 6.89 10.91 4.11
N THR A 83 7.48 10.39 3.02
CA THR A 83 8.93 10.52 2.72
C THR A 83 9.35 11.86 2.14
N GLU A 84 8.39 12.65 1.70
CA GLU A 84 8.64 14.03 1.32
C GLU A 84 8.93 14.77 2.62
N ALA A 85 10.17 15.24 2.78
CA ALA A 85 10.52 16.21 3.78
C ALA A 85 9.69 17.46 3.49
N PHE A 86 8.54 17.59 4.14
CA PHE A 86 7.69 18.76 3.99
C PHE A 86 8.42 19.93 4.63
N ASP A 87 8.73 20.88 3.76
CA ASP A 87 9.20 22.22 4.01
C ASP A 87 8.54 22.81 5.26
N THR A 88 9.31 22.90 6.34
CA THR A 88 8.89 23.45 7.64
C THR A 88 8.49 24.94 7.55
N HIS A 89 8.49 25.54 6.35
CA HIS A 89 8.10 26.93 6.09
C HIS A 89 6.69 27.15 5.51
N ARG A 90 5.88 26.10 5.29
CA ARG A 90 4.47 26.27 4.85
C ARG A 90 3.41 25.70 5.76
N HIS A 91 3.77 25.31 6.99
CA HIS A 91 2.80 25.22 8.06
C HIS A 91 2.46 26.63 8.56
N GLN A 92 1.79 27.39 7.71
CA GLN A 92 0.75 28.24 8.22
C GLN A 92 -0.24 27.26 8.83
N GLN A 93 -0.10 27.00 10.15
CA GLN A 93 -1.23 26.54 10.95
C GLN A 93 -2.41 27.34 10.42
N CYS A 94 -3.42 26.65 9.87
CA CYS A 94 -4.64 27.32 9.51
C CYS A 94 -5.18 27.90 10.83
N HIS A 95 -4.81 29.15 11.09
CA HIS A 95 -5.14 29.88 12.30
C HIS A 95 -6.64 30.21 12.31
N ASP A 96 -7.33 29.91 11.20
CA ASP A 96 -8.74 30.16 10.98
C ASP A 96 -9.41 29.02 10.17
N CYS A 97 -9.33 27.77 10.65
CA CYS A 97 -10.19 26.66 10.18
C CYS A 97 -11.66 26.83 10.61
N GLY A 98 -12.13 28.05 10.91
CA GLY A 98 -13.50 28.31 11.37
C GLY A 98 -13.95 27.49 12.59
N GLY A 99 -13.00 27.00 13.40
CA GLY A 99 -13.26 26.16 14.58
C GLY A 99 -13.80 24.75 14.28
N ARG A 100 -13.62 24.22 13.06
CA ARG A 100 -14.17 22.91 12.67
C ARG A 100 -13.14 21.80 12.77
N ASP A 101 -13.62 20.61 13.09
CA ASP A 101 -12.79 19.41 13.11
C ASP A 101 -12.41 18.99 11.67
N PRO A 102 -11.13 18.77 11.38
CA PRO A 102 -10.71 18.30 10.07
C PRO A 102 -11.16 16.85 9.83
N LEU A 103 -11.43 16.50 8.57
CA LEU A 103 -11.53 15.11 8.17
C LEU A 103 -10.12 14.51 8.14
N ILE A 104 -9.87 13.48 8.94
CA ILE A 104 -8.58 12.80 8.97
C ILE A 104 -8.64 11.58 8.06
N ILE A 105 -7.82 11.56 7.01
CA ILE A 105 -7.69 10.42 6.11
C ILE A 105 -6.32 9.79 6.35
N SER A 106 -6.30 8.50 6.68
CA SER A 106 -5.07 7.72 6.69
C SER A 106 -4.91 6.96 5.38
N ARG A 107 -3.69 6.90 4.86
CA ARG A 107 -3.28 6.06 3.74
C ARG A 107 -2.20 5.11 4.22
N SER A 108 -2.49 3.82 4.27
CA SER A 108 -1.48 2.77 4.53
C SER A 108 -1.06 2.12 3.21
N GLU A 109 0.22 2.21 2.91
CA GLU A 109 0.84 1.61 1.73
C GLU A 109 1.68 0.41 2.16
N TYR A 110 1.39 -0.74 1.58
CA TYR A 110 2.09 -2.00 1.74
C TYR A 110 2.86 -2.29 0.47
N THR A 111 4.18 -2.20 0.52
CA THR A 111 5.07 -2.59 -0.57
C THR A 111 5.64 -3.96 -0.25
N LEU A 112 5.43 -4.91 -1.15
CA LEU A 112 5.92 -6.27 -1.03
C LEU A 112 6.87 -6.56 -2.18
N HIS A 113 8.01 -7.16 -1.84
CA HIS A 113 8.99 -7.66 -2.79
C HIS A 113 9.19 -9.14 -2.54
N ALA A 114 9.38 -9.92 -3.60
CA ALA A 114 10.20 -11.11 -3.43
C ALA A 114 11.22 -11.35 -4.51
N ARG A 115 12.20 -12.11 -4.05
CA ARG A 115 13.41 -12.47 -4.75
C ARG A 115 13.64 -13.95 -4.62
N ASP A 116 14.08 -14.58 -5.70
CA ASP A 116 14.55 -15.97 -5.67
C ASP A 116 15.70 -16.08 -4.65
N ALA A 117 15.56 -16.95 -3.66
CA ALA A 117 16.56 -17.10 -2.59
C ALA A 117 17.90 -17.66 -3.11
N ARG A 118 17.88 -18.40 -4.22
CA ARG A 118 19.05 -19.06 -4.80
C ARG A 118 19.77 -18.16 -5.80
N THR A 119 19.01 -17.41 -6.60
CA THR A 119 19.56 -16.57 -7.69
C THR A 119 19.58 -15.07 -7.37
N GLY A 120 18.85 -14.63 -6.36
CA GLY A 120 18.69 -13.22 -5.99
C GLY A 120 17.84 -12.39 -6.97
N ARG A 121 17.33 -13.03 -8.04
CA ARG A 121 16.54 -12.36 -9.09
C ARG A 121 15.22 -11.89 -8.51
N GLN A 122 14.82 -10.64 -8.82
CA GLN A 122 13.50 -10.16 -8.43
C GLN A 122 12.45 -10.87 -9.26
N ASN A 123 11.49 -11.50 -8.58
CA ASN A 123 10.41 -12.23 -9.23
C ASN A 123 9.11 -11.43 -9.23
N TRP A 124 8.87 -10.61 -8.20
CA TRP A 124 7.69 -9.75 -8.16
C TRP A 124 7.86 -8.57 -7.22
N ASN A 125 7.10 -7.51 -7.51
CA ASN A 125 7.02 -6.28 -6.74
C ASN A 125 5.59 -5.74 -6.83
N VAL A 126 4.91 -5.61 -5.70
CA VAL A 126 3.53 -5.10 -5.64
C VAL A 126 3.41 -4.06 -4.54
N THR A 127 2.69 -2.98 -4.82
CA THR A 127 2.36 -1.94 -3.86
C THR A 127 0.85 -1.81 -3.77
N ILE A 128 0.31 -1.88 -2.56
CA ILE A 128 -1.12 -1.79 -2.28
C ILE A 128 -1.34 -0.66 -1.29
N ALA A 129 -2.30 0.22 -1.59
CA ALA A 129 -2.67 1.29 -0.68
C ALA A 129 -4.12 1.12 -0.20
N GLU A 130 -4.31 1.28 1.10
CA GLU A 130 -5.60 1.33 1.77
C GLU A 130 -5.82 2.75 2.31
N PHE A 131 -7.02 3.28 2.12
CA PHE A 131 -7.43 4.59 2.66
C PHE A 131 -8.53 4.39 3.70
N VAL A 132 -8.38 5.03 4.86
CA VAL A 132 -9.40 5.02 5.92
C VAL A 132 -9.67 6.46 6.35
N ALA A 133 -10.93 6.86 6.31
CA ALA A 133 -11.38 8.14 6.83
C ALA A 133 -11.82 8.01 8.29
N HIS A 134 -11.36 8.93 9.12
CA HIS A 134 -11.73 9.09 10.52
C HIS A 134 -12.40 10.45 10.68
N THR A 135 -13.64 10.45 11.15
CA THR A 135 -14.31 11.68 11.58
C THR A 135 -13.73 12.06 12.94
N GLY A 136 -13.30 13.32 13.11
CA GLY A 136 -12.65 13.82 14.32
C GLY A 136 -13.51 13.88 15.58
N ALA A 137 -14.59 13.09 15.68
CA ALA A 137 -15.31 12.94 16.94
C ALA A 137 -14.34 12.31 17.94
N GLY A 138 -13.94 13.09 18.95
CA GLY A 138 -13.26 12.56 20.11
C GLY A 138 -14.08 11.43 20.74
N PRO A 139 -13.49 10.58 21.59
CA PRO A 139 -14.30 9.67 22.38
C PRO A 139 -15.35 10.50 23.11
N ASP A 140 -16.63 10.26 22.83
CA ASP A 140 -17.71 10.77 23.67
C ASP A 140 -17.43 10.23 25.09
N GLU A 141 -16.98 11.10 25.99
CA GLU A 141 -16.86 10.76 27.41
C GLU A 141 -18.28 10.55 27.95
N GLU A 142 -18.61 9.29 28.27
CA GLU A 142 -19.80 8.90 29.04
C GLU A 142 -19.58 9.15 30.54
#